data_AF-A0A5J4KQ09-F1
#
_entry.id   AF-A0A5J4KQ09-F1
#
_cell.length_a   1.000
_cell.length_b   1.000
_cell.length_c   1.000
_cell.angle_alpha   90.00
_cell.angle_beta   90.00
_cell.angle_gamma   90.00
#
_symmetry.space_group_name_H-M   'P 1'
#
loop_
_entity.id
_entity.type
_entity.pdbx_description
1 polymer ?
#
loop_
_entity_poly.entity_id
_entity_poly.type
_entity_poly.pdbx_seq_one_letter_code
_entity_poly.pdbx_strand_id
1 'polypeptide(L)' 'MGALTVALTEGQTPEAALHFAITASALKVTHFGAQSGLPTRSEVLAFAETNA' A
#
# COMPACT_ATOMS: atom_id res chain seq x y z
N MET A 1 -2.80 1.07 -8.35
CA MET A 1 -2.71 2.43 -8.94
C MET A 1 -2.65 3.52 -7.89
N GLY A 2 -3.70 3.76 -7.08
CA GLY A 2 -3.71 4.86 -6.09
C GLY A 2 -2.50 4.90 -5.14
N ALA A 3 -2.17 3.78 -4.49
CA ALA A 3 -1.01 3.70 -3.59
C ALA A 3 0.34 3.99 -4.28
N LEU A 4 0.50 3.55 -5.55
CA LEU A 4 1.71 3.82 -6.34
C LEU A 4 1.82 5.30 -6.69
N THR A 5 0.72 5.91 -7.14
CA THR A 5 0.67 7.34 -7.45
C THR A 5 1.01 8.17 -6.22
N VAL A 6 0.39 7.87 -5.06
CA VAL A 6 0.69 8.55 -3.79
C VAL A 6 2.19 8.48 -3.49
N ALA A 7 2.76 7.27 -3.46
CA ALA A 7 4.17 7.08 -3.11
C ALA A 7 5.14 7.80 -4.05
N LEU A 8 4.87 7.78 -5.37
CA LEU A 8 5.68 8.52 -6.35
C LEU A 8 5.55 10.04 -6.16
N THR A 9 4.34 10.55 -5.93
CA THR A 9 4.12 12.00 -5.71
C THR A 9 4.71 12.51 -4.40
N GLU A 10 4.90 11.62 -3.42
CA GLU A 10 5.61 11.91 -2.17
C GLU A 10 7.14 11.84 -2.32
N GLY A 11 7.67 11.56 -3.52
CA GLY A 11 9.11 11.57 -3.80
C GLY A 11 9.85 10.28 -3.44
N GLN A 12 9.14 9.16 -3.25
CA GLN A 12 9.80 7.86 -3.06
C GLN A 12 10.50 7.42 -4.35
N THR A 13 11.56 6.61 -4.23
CA THR A 13 12.16 5.97 -5.40
C THR A 13 11.15 5.03 -6.06
N PRO A 14 11.27 4.77 -7.38
CA PRO A 14 10.36 3.85 -8.08
C PRO A 14 10.23 2.49 -7.40
N GLU A 15 11.32 1.94 -6.87
CA GLU A 15 11.35 0.66 -6.18
C GLU A 15 10.58 0.73 -4.86
N ALA A 16 10.86 1.73 -4.02
CA ALA A 16 10.15 1.92 -2.74
C ALA A 16 8.65 2.15 -2.95
N ALA A 17 8.29 2.95 -3.96
CA ALA A 17 6.91 3.21 -4.32
C ALA A 17 6.19 1.95 -4.81
N LEU A 18 6.88 1.11 -5.59
CA LEU A 18 6.35 -0.18 -6.05
C LEU A 18 6.15 -1.13 -4.88
N HIS A 19 7.12 -1.25 -3.97
CA HIS A 19 6.98 -2.06 -2.76
C HIS A 19 5.78 -1.62 -1.92
N PHE A 20 5.65 -0.31 -1.62
CA PHE A 20 4.49 0.22 -0.90
C PHE A 20 3.16 -0.12 -1.59
N ALA A 21 3.09 0.05 -2.92
CA ALA A 21 1.88 -0.21 -3.68
C ALA A 21 1.48 -1.70 -3.70
N ILE A 22 2.46 -2.60 -3.79
CA ILE A 22 2.22 -4.05 -3.75
C ILE A 22 1.75 -4.45 -2.36
N THR A 23 2.40 -3.98 -1.30
CA THR A 23 1.99 -4.23 0.09
C THR A 23 0.56 -3.75 0.34
N ALA A 24 0.22 -2.53 -0.09
CA ALA A 24 -1.14 -2.01 0.01
C ALA A 24 -2.16 -2.86 -0.76
N SER A 25 -1.78 -3.37 -1.94
CA SER A 25 -2.64 -4.22 -2.76
C SER A 25 -2.85 -5.60 -2.12
N ALA A 26 -1.80 -6.17 -1.53
CA ALA A 26 -1.86 -7.44 -0.80
C ALA A 26 -2.76 -7.34 0.44
N LEU A 27 -2.67 -6.24 1.19
CA LEU A 27 -3.57 -6.00 2.32
C LEU A 27 -5.01 -5.72 1.86
N LYS A 28 -5.20 -4.97 0.77
CA LYS A 28 -6.54 -4.67 0.23
C LYS A 28 -7.34 -5.93 -0.11
N VAL A 29 -6.69 -6.99 -0.62
CA VAL A 29 -7.41 -8.21 -1.02
C VAL A 29 -7.90 -9.05 0.17
N THR A 30 -7.45 -8.74 1.39
CA THR A 30 -7.98 -9.36 2.62
C THR A 30 -9.21 -8.62 3.18
N HIS A 31 -9.56 -7.46 2.62
CA HIS A 31 -10.68 -6.62 3.06
C HIS A 31 -11.85 -6.68 2.08
N PHE A 32 -13.07 -6.71 2.63
CA PHE A 32 -14.29 -6.66 1.84
C PHE A 32 -14.65 -5.23 1.43
N GLY A 33 -15.20 -5.09 0.22
CA GLY A 33 -15.63 -3.81 -0.34
C GLY A 33 -14.54 -3.12 -1.17
N ALA A 34 -14.99 -2.25 -2.09
CA ALA A 34 -14.10 -1.55 -3.00
C ALA A 34 -13.37 -0.39 -2.32
N GLN A 35 -14.08 0.71 -2.05
CA GLN A 35 -13.53 1.89 -1.38
C GLN A 35 -13.50 1.72 0.14
N SER A 36 -14.55 1.12 0.71
CA SER A 36 -14.65 0.86 2.15
C SER A 36 -13.61 -0.12 2.68
N GLY A 37 -13.02 -0.93 1.80
CA GLY A 37 -11.96 -1.90 2.13
C GLY A 37 -10.55 -1.41 1.76
N LEU A 38 -10.38 -0.11 1.47
CA LEU A 38 -9.04 0.44 1.22
C LEU A 38 -8.27 0.55 2.54
N PRO A 39 -7.04 0.00 2.62
CA PRO A 39 -6.23 0.12 3.81
C PRO A 39 -5.68 1.54 3.97
N THR A 40 -5.49 1.94 5.22
CA THR A 40 -4.79 3.17 5.60
C THR A 40 -3.27 2.99 5.48
N ARG A 41 -2.54 4.10 5.38
CA ARG A 41 -1.07 4.07 5.31
C ARG A 41 -0.44 3.33 6.50
N SER A 42 -0.94 3.56 7.71
CA SER A 42 -0.45 2.90 8.92
C SER A 42 -0.63 1.38 8.87
N GLU A 43 -1.76 0.89 8.37
CA GLU A 43 -2.00 -0.55 8.24
C GLU A 43 -1.08 -1.17 7.19
N VAL A 44 -0.82 -0.46 6.08
CA VAL A 44 0.14 -0.93 5.06
C VAL A 44 1.55 -1.04 5.64
N LEU A 45 1.99 -0.07 6.44
CA LEU A 45 3.32 -0.10 7.08
C LEU A 45 3.44 -1.22 8.11
N ALA A 46 2.43 -1.40 8.97
CA ALA A 46 2.41 -2.51 9.93
C ALA A 46 2.39 -3.88 9.23
N PHE A 47 1.67 -3.99 8.11
CA PHE A 47 1.67 -5.21 7.31
C PHE A 47 3.02 -5.46 6.63
N ALA A 48 3.71 -4.42 6.15
CA ALA A 48 5.07 -4.55 5.60
C ALA A 48 6.06 -5.13 6.64
N GLU A 49 6.01 -4.62 7.87
CA GLU A 49 6.89 -5.07 8.96
C GLU A 49 6.64 -6.53 9.38
N THR A 50 5.40 -7.00 9.27
CA THR A 50 5.04 -8.39 9.62
C THR A 50 5.50 -9.40 8.56
N ASN A 51 5.81 -8.95 7.34
CA ASN A 51 6.18 -9.79 6.20
C ASN A 51 7.64 -9.58 5.72
N ALA A 52 8.45 -8.87 6.51
CA ALA A 52 9.88 -8.64 6.26
C ALA A 52 10.74 -9.71 6.96
#